data_AF-W7TH38-F1
#
_entry.id   AF-W7TH38-F1
#
_cell.length_a   1.000
_cell.length_b   1.000
_cell.length_c   1.000
_cell.angle_alpha   90.00
_cell.angle_beta   90.00
_cell.angle_gamma   90.00
#
_symmetry.space_group_name_H-M   'P 1'
#
loop_
_entity.id
_entity.type
_entity.pdbx_description
1 polymer ?
#
loop_
_entity_poly.entity_id
_entity_poly.type
_entity_poly.pdbx_seq_one_letter_code
_entity_poly.pdbx_strand_id
1 'polypeptide(L)'
;MISQQWLWITLSFSILSYAWLLWCVVPLQEAAIPVIRFSAPSHGQGPVNPISSNATKSRSIPTFIHIPKTGGSSIETALSHRGIYVGRQAFSAKDDRSQRKYPIKQGHCSEWHSLPLEHIDSSITVVRDPVDRLLSEFCWERGLKSHRADLSCEGLSDWILHALSNIIADTNEKYDCHFIPQWEFAQWVDSIIPFCALGTPHGNKLLAEHFEIANFTMGRENESESHDRECKDFIKIVEEANVTSCISPTAHAMIQHMYRFDYEYLGKYFTCA
;
A
#
# COMPACT_ATOMS: atom_id res chain seq x y z
N MET A 1 -53.90 74.79 -9.74
CA MET A 1 -54.49 73.84 -10.71
C MET A 1 -53.36 73.02 -11.31
N ILE A 2 -53.57 71.71 -11.37
CA ILE A 2 -52.62 70.62 -11.59
C ILE A 2 -52.16 70.56 -13.05
N SER A 3 -50.88 70.29 -13.30
CA SER A 3 -50.36 69.68 -14.56
C SER A 3 -48.87 69.36 -14.39
N GLN A 4 -48.56 68.25 -13.71
CA GLN A 4 -48.04 67.00 -14.31
C GLN A 4 -46.79 67.17 -15.19
N GLN A 5 -45.64 66.96 -14.55
CA GLN A 5 -44.38 66.57 -15.17
C GLN A 5 -44.47 65.12 -15.63
N TRP A 6 -44.15 64.84 -16.90
CA TRP A 6 -43.74 63.51 -17.35
C TRP A 6 -42.42 63.60 -18.10
N LEU A 7 -41.42 63.04 -17.43
CA LEU A 7 -40.04 62.89 -17.87
C LEU A 7 -39.98 61.74 -18.89
N TRP A 8 -39.60 62.03 -20.13
CA TRP A 8 -39.21 61.01 -21.10
C TRP A 8 -37.73 60.68 -20.89
N ILE A 9 -37.45 59.52 -20.28
CA ILE A 9 -36.14 58.87 -20.40
C ILE A 9 -36.39 57.43 -20.84
N THR A 10 -36.29 57.19 -22.14
CA THR A 10 -36.20 55.86 -22.72
C THR A 10 -34.78 55.32 -22.47
N LEU A 11 -34.65 54.37 -21.54
CA LEU A 11 -33.45 53.55 -21.40
C LEU A 11 -33.42 52.54 -22.57
N SER A 12 -32.65 52.85 -23.59
CA SER A 12 -32.23 51.87 -24.61
C SER A 12 -30.98 51.14 -24.10
N PHE A 13 -31.14 50.16 -23.20
CA PHE A 13 -30.04 49.25 -22.90
C PHE A 13 -29.96 48.20 -24.01
N SER A 14 -28.94 48.37 -24.85
CA SER A 14 -28.59 47.45 -25.92
C SER A 14 -28.20 46.09 -25.33
N ILE A 15 -28.87 45.05 -25.81
CA ILE A 15 -28.57 43.64 -25.57
C ILE A 15 -27.32 43.28 -26.41
N LEU A 16 -26.14 43.70 -25.97
CA LEU A 16 -24.87 43.38 -26.62
C LEU A 16 -23.73 43.14 -25.60
N SER A 17 -24.01 42.37 -24.54
CA SER A 17 -22.95 41.95 -23.60
C SER A 17 -23.02 40.49 -23.14
N TYR A 18 -23.93 39.67 -23.65
CA TYR A 18 -24.04 38.24 -23.27
C TYR A 18 -23.53 37.28 -24.35
N ALA A 19 -22.39 37.59 -24.98
CA ALA A 19 -21.72 36.70 -25.94
C ALA A 19 -20.23 36.47 -25.65
N TRP A 20 -19.74 36.85 -24.46
CA TRP A 20 -18.31 36.71 -24.08
C TRP A 20 -18.07 35.83 -22.84
N LEU A 21 -19.08 35.08 -22.38
CA LEU A 21 -18.94 34.14 -21.25
C LEU A 21 -19.29 32.68 -21.62
N LEU A 22 -19.21 32.32 -22.90
CA LEU A 22 -19.47 30.95 -23.39
C LEU A 22 -18.32 30.30 -24.15
N TRP A 23 -17.11 30.88 -24.13
CA TRP A 23 -15.97 30.33 -24.88
C TRP A 23 -14.64 30.35 -24.12
N CYS A 24 -14.66 29.95 -22.86
CA CYS A 24 -13.46 29.45 -22.17
C CYS A 24 -13.76 28.11 -21.50
N VAL A 25 -14.41 27.19 -22.22
CA VAL A 25 -14.19 25.77 -21.95
C VAL A 25 -12.83 25.47 -22.55
N VAL A 26 -11.77 25.77 -21.81
CA VAL A 26 -10.46 25.20 -22.09
C VAL A 26 -10.67 23.70 -21.95
N PRO A 27 -10.54 22.89 -23.02
CA PRO A 27 -10.55 21.45 -22.84
C PRO A 27 -9.46 21.15 -21.81
N LEU A 28 -9.81 20.46 -20.72
CA LEU A 28 -8.82 19.78 -19.91
C LEU A 28 -8.07 18.87 -20.88
N GLN A 29 -6.98 19.36 -21.45
CA GLN A 29 -5.98 18.51 -22.07
C GLN A 29 -5.54 17.61 -20.94
N GLU A 30 -5.95 16.35 -20.98
CA GLU A 30 -5.35 15.28 -20.22
C GLU A 30 -3.84 15.44 -20.42
N ALA A 31 -3.17 16.01 -19.42
CA ALA A 31 -1.72 16.12 -19.43
C ALA A 31 -1.25 14.67 -19.53
N ALA A 32 -0.69 14.32 -20.70
CA ALA A 32 -0.19 12.99 -20.95
C ALA A 32 0.83 12.68 -19.85
N ILE A 33 0.43 11.83 -18.89
CA ILE A 33 1.31 11.39 -17.82
C ILE A 33 2.51 10.75 -18.52
N PRO A 34 3.74 11.27 -18.33
CA PRO A 34 4.89 10.73 -18.99
C PRO A 34 4.98 9.24 -18.62
N VAL A 35 4.87 8.37 -19.62
CA VAL A 35 4.96 6.92 -19.42
C VAL A 35 6.41 6.60 -19.07
N ILE A 36 6.73 6.63 -17.78
CA ILE A 36 8.00 6.12 -17.29
C ILE A 36 7.98 4.61 -17.47
N ARG A 37 8.80 4.12 -18.40
CA ARG A 37 8.96 2.68 -18.62
C ARG A 37 9.85 2.12 -17.52
N PHE A 38 9.23 1.63 -16.46
CA PHE A 38 9.86 0.62 -15.62
C PHE A 38 10.13 -0.59 -16.50
N SER A 39 11.41 -0.86 -16.75
CA SER A 39 11.82 -2.10 -17.43
C SER A 39 11.46 -3.24 -16.49
N ALA A 40 10.62 -4.17 -16.95
CA ALA A 40 10.40 -5.40 -16.20
C ALA A 40 11.79 -6.04 -15.96
N PRO A 41 12.11 -6.46 -14.73
CA PRO A 41 13.35 -7.19 -14.49
C PRO A 41 13.38 -8.37 -15.46
N SER A 42 14.52 -8.56 -16.14
CA SER A 42 14.71 -9.67 -17.06
C SER A 42 14.39 -10.96 -16.32
N HIS A 43 13.27 -11.59 -16.69
CA HIS A 43 12.80 -12.83 -16.08
C HIS A 43 13.92 -13.86 -16.09
N GLY A 44 14.50 -14.13 -14.92
CA GLY A 44 15.03 -15.46 -14.64
C GLY A 44 13.84 -16.40 -14.66
N GLN A 45 13.62 -17.10 -15.79
CA GLN A 45 12.67 -18.20 -15.87
C GLN A 45 13.18 -19.33 -14.96
N GLY A 46 12.90 -19.24 -13.66
CA GLY A 46 12.98 -20.36 -12.75
C GLY A 46 11.73 -21.23 -12.90
N PRO A 47 11.86 -22.55 -13.09
CA PRO A 47 10.70 -23.42 -13.21
C PRO A 47 9.93 -23.43 -11.89
N VAL A 48 8.61 -23.23 -11.97
CA VAL A 48 7.67 -23.55 -10.88
C VAL A 48 7.69 -25.07 -10.74
N ASN A 49 8.54 -25.59 -9.86
CA ASN A 49 8.66 -27.02 -9.63
C ASN A 49 7.49 -27.53 -8.77
N PRO A 50 6.84 -28.65 -9.16
CA PRO A 50 5.89 -29.32 -8.30
C PRO A 50 6.63 -29.92 -7.10
N ILE A 51 6.04 -29.71 -5.92
CA ILE A 51 6.52 -30.13 -4.60
C ILE A 51 6.99 -31.59 -4.64
N SER A 52 8.31 -31.79 -4.57
CA SER A 52 8.93 -33.11 -4.40
C SER A 52 8.82 -33.54 -2.94
N SER A 53 8.13 -34.66 -2.73
CA SER A 53 7.98 -35.32 -1.44
C SER A 53 9.20 -36.18 -1.09
N ASN A 54 9.49 -36.24 0.21
CA ASN A 54 10.39 -37.19 0.90
C ASN A 54 11.87 -36.86 1.01
N ALA A 55 12.19 -35.73 1.65
CA ALA A 55 13.36 -35.63 2.50
C ALA A 55 12.91 -35.27 3.92
N THR A 56 13.43 -35.95 4.95
CA THR A 56 13.25 -35.61 6.35
C THR A 56 13.88 -34.24 6.63
N LYS A 57 13.15 -33.17 6.28
CA LYS A 57 13.54 -31.78 6.50
C LYS A 57 13.81 -31.59 7.99
N SER A 58 15.04 -31.21 8.31
CA SER A 58 15.32 -30.44 9.52
C SER A 58 14.30 -29.28 9.53
N ARG A 59 13.40 -29.30 10.52
CA ARG A 59 12.24 -28.41 10.65
C ARG A 59 12.70 -26.99 10.98
N SER A 60 13.14 -26.25 9.97
CA SER A 60 13.54 -24.86 10.11
C SER A 60 12.31 -23.94 10.05
N ILE A 61 12.22 -23.00 10.99
CA ILE A 61 11.23 -21.92 10.98
C ILE A 61 11.28 -21.20 9.61
N PRO A 62 10.14 -20.99 8.93
CA PRO A 62 10.11 -20.26 7.67
C PRO A 62 10.67 -18.85 7.77
N THR A 63 11.26 -18.37 6.68
CA THR A 63 11.68 -16.96 6.56
C THR A 63 10.47 -16.08 6.28
N PHE A 64 10.22 -15.08 7.12
CA PHE A 64 9.19 -14.07 6.85
C PHE A 64 9.79 -12.87 6.11
N ILE A 65 9.36 -12.66 4.87
CA ILE A 65 9.73 -11.47 4.10
C ILE A 65 8.75 -10.34 4.42
N HIS A 66 9.22 -9.33 5.14
CA HIS A 66 8.39 -8.23 5.62
C HIS A 66 8.22 -7.19 4.51
N ILE A 67 7.02 -7.15 3.92
CA ILE A 67 6.59 -6.06 3.04
C ILE A 67 6.00 -4.96 3.91
N PRO A 68 6.44 -3.70 3.79
CA PRO A 68 5.88 -2.62 4.60
C PRO A 68 4.37 -2.52 4.42
N LYS A 69 3.68 -2.29 5.54
CA LYS A 69 2.24 -1.94 5.59
C LYS A 69 1.27 -3.05 5.19
N THR A 70 1.75 -4.29 5.19
CA THR A 70 0.94 -5.50 4.94
C THR A 70 0.70 -6.33 6.22
N GLY A 71 0.75 -5.70 7.40
CA GLY A 71 0.51 -6.39 8.67
C GLY A 71 1.72 -7.13 9.26
N GLY A 72 2.93 -6.88 8.74
CA GLY A 72 4.15 -7.53 9.21
C GLY A 72 4.38 -7.41 10.71
N SER A 73 4.20 -6.21 11.29
CA SER A 73 4.34 -5.99 12.74
C SER A 73 3.38 -6.84 13.59
N SER A 74 2.16 -7.09 13.11
CA SER A 74 1.17 -7.92 13.82
C SER A 74 1.62 -9.38 13.85
N ILE A 75 2.12 -9.90 12.72
CA ILE A 75 2.69 -11.26 12.64
C ILE A 75 3.91 -11.40 13.54
N GLU A 76 4.86 -10.47 13.44
CA GLU A 76 6.06 -10.46 14.29
C GLU A 76 5.70 -10.47 15.77
N THR A 77 4.77 -9.62 16.19
CA THR A 77 4.34 -9.54 17.58
C THR A 77 3.69 -10.84 18.04
N ALA A 78 2.75 -11.38 17.26
CA ALA A 78 2.05 -12.62 17.58
C ALA A 78 2.99 -13.84 17.68
N LEU A 79 3.97 -13.93 16.78
CA LEU A 79 4.98 -14.99 16.80
C LEU A 79 5.97 -14.81 17.95
N SER A 80 6.35 -13.57 18.28
CA SER A 80 7.29 -13.29 19.37
C SER A 80 6.75 -13.70 20.73
N HIS A 81 5.43 -13.61 20.95
CA HIS A 81 4.77 -14.14 22.14
C HIS A 81 4.87 -15.66 22.27
N ARG A 82 5.28 -16.36 21.21
CA ARG A 82 5.57 -17.80 21.17
C ARG A 82 7.07 -18.10 21.11
N GLY A 83 7.94 -17.09 21.25
CA GLY A 83 9.38 -17.24 21.15
C GLY A 83 9.89 -17.43 19.71
N ILE A 84 9.07 -17.12 18.71
CA ILE A 84 9.45 -17.18 17.29
C ILE A 84 9.69 -15.75 16.81
N TYR A 85 10.92 -15.45 16.41
CA TYR A 85 11.33 -14.12 16.00
C TYR A 85 11.58 -14.10 14.49
N VAL A 86 10.82 -13.27 13.79
CA VAL A 86 10.88 -13.14 12.32
C VAL A 86 10.90 -11.66 11.92
N GLY A 87 11.07 -11.37 10.62
CA GLY A 87 11.05 -9.99 10.11
C GLY A 87 12.01 -9.06 10.85
N ARG A 88 11.54 -7.89 11.28
CA ARG A 88 12.32 -6.90 12.04
C ARG A 88 13.03 -7.48 13.25
N GLN A 89 12.39 -8.37 14.00
CA GLN A 89 12.98 -8.99 15.18
C GLN A 89 14.13 -9.93 14.81
N ALA A 90 14.01 -10.64 13.67
CA ALA A 90 15.07 -11.51 13.15
C ALA A 90 16.33 -10.72 12.73
N PHE A 91 16.15 -9.50 12.21
CA PHE A 91 17.28 -8.64 11.85
C PHE A 91 17.87 -7.90 13.06
N SER A 92 17.06 -7.61 14.09
CA SER A 92 17.49 -6.86 15.28
C SER A 92 18.24 -7.70 16.32
N ALA A 93 18.11 -9.03 16.32
CA ALA A 93 18.83 -9.86 17.27
C ALA A 93 20.32 -9.93 16.90
N LYS A 94 21.18 -9.54 17.85
CA LYS A 94 22.64 -9.48 17.63
C LYS A 94 23.33 -10.85 17.60
N ASP A 95 22.71 -11.91 18.12
CA ASP A 95 23.41 -13.18 18.37
C ASP A 95 22.59 -14.47 18.21
N ASP A 96 21.34 -14.41 17.74
CA ASP A 96 20.51 -15.63 17.63
C ASP A 96 20.60 -16.26 16.23
N ARG A 97 21.44 -17.30 16.11
CA ARG A 97 21.60 -18.11 14.89
C ARG A 97 20.37 -18.94 14.53
N SER A 98 19.33 -18.98 15.37
CA SER A 98 18.06 -19.63 15.04
C SER A 98 17.21 -18.83 14.04
N GLN A 99 17.61 -17.60 13.75
CA GLN A 99 16.85 -16.67 12.92
C GLN A 99 17.40 -16.65 11.48
N ARG A 100 16.55 -17.02 10.52
CA ARG A 100 16.91 -16.97 9.10
C ARG A 100 16.88 -15.54 8.58
N LYS A 101 18.07 -14.94 8.50
CA LYS A 101 18.31 -13.81 7.58
C LYS A 101 18.36 -14.34 6.15
N TYR A 102 17.96 -13.52 5.20
CA TYR A 102 18.05 -13.80 3.78
C TYR A 102 18.97 -12.77 3.10
N PRO A 103 19.57 -13.10 1.94
CA PRO A 103 20.34 -12.12 1.18
C PRO A 103 19.45 -10.97 0.73
N ILE A 104 19.83 -9.75 1.09
CA ILE A 104 19.08 -8.53 0.82
C ILE A 104 19.85 -7.56 -0.07
N LYS A 105 19.13 -6.82 -0.91
CA LYS A 105 19.66 -5.67 -1.63
C LYS A 105 19.87 -4.53 -0.64
N GLN A 106 21.13 -4.16 -0.39
CA GLN A 106 21.44 -3.01 0.47
C GLN A 106 20.88 -1.71 -0.13
N GLY A 107 20.39 -0.83 0.73
CA GLY A 107 19.81 0.44 0.33
C GLY A 107 19.55 1.35 1.53
N HIS A 108 18.70 2.36 1.33
CA HIS A 108 18.37 3.34 2.38
C HIS A 108 17.40 2.82 3.44
N CYS A 109 16.80 1.66 3.20
CA CYS A 109 15.82 1.07 4.10
C CYS A 109 16.45 0.17 5.16
N SER A 110 15.69 -0.04 6.22
CA SER A 110 16.01 -1.07 7.20
C SER A 110 16.14 -2.44 6.55
N GLU A 111 17.02 -3.28 7.09
CA GLU A 111 17.32 -4.61 6.52
C GLU A 111 16.06 -5.46 6.30
N TRP A 112 15.09 -5.39 7.21
CA TRP A 112 13.84 -6.16 7.09
C TRP A 112 12.87 -5.63 6.03
N HIS A 113 13.06 -4.40 5.50
CA HIS A 113 12.29 -3.84 4.38
C HIS A 113 13.06 -3.92 3.05
N SER A 114 14.21 -4.57 3.04
CA SER A 114 15.06 -4.67 1.85
C SER A 114 14.60 -5.82 0.95
N LEU A 115 14.71 -5.62 -0.36
CA LEU A 115 14.32 -6.63 -1.34
C LEU A 115 15.22 -7.88 -1.25
N PRO A 116 14.67 -9.10 -1.38
CA PRO A 116 15.47 -10.29 -1.58
C PRO A 116 16.34 -10.19 -2.84
N LEU A 117 17.56 -10.72 -2.80
CA LEU A 117 18.44 -10.84 -3.99
C LEU A 117 18.18 -12.09 -4.81
N GLU A 118 17.53 -13.08 -4.21
CA GLU A 118 17.27 -14.40 -4.80
C GLU A 118 15.99 -14.99 -4.19
N HIS A 119 15.54 -16.10 -4.76
CA HIS A 119 14.42 -16.87 -4.22
C HIS A 119 14.79 -17.45 -2.86
N ILE A 120 13.87 -17.35 -1.89
CA ILE A 120 14.11 -17.76 -0.51
C ILE A 120 13.31 -19.03 -0.20
N ASP A 121 13.99 -20.16 -0.04
CA ASP A 121 13.34 -21.42 0.32
C ASP A 121 12.67 -21.37 1.69
N SER A 122 11.52 -22.03 1.79
CA SER A 122 10.66 -22.07 2.97
C SER A 122 10.39 -20.67 3.50
N SER A 123 9.85 -19.80 2.63
CA SER A 123 9.56 -18.40 2.96
C SER A 123 8.10 -18.05 2.74
N ILE A 124 7.65 -17.05 3.49
CA ILE A 124 6.30 -16.52 3.38
C ILE A 124 6.33 -15.00 3.36
N THR A 125 5.34 -14.39 2.73
CA THR A 125 5.05 -12.96 2.86
C THR A 125 3.56 -12.70 2.97
N VAL A 126 3.20 -11.47 3.35
CA VAL A 126 1.81 -10.98 3.29
C VAL A 126 1.72 -9.87 2.27
N VAL A 127 0.69 -9.93 1.43
CA VAL A 127 0.35 -8.87 0.47
C VAL A 127 -1.01 -8.29 0.82
N ARG A 128 -1.20 -7.00 0.51
CA ARG A 128 -2.40 -6.22 0.78
C ARG A 128 -2.82 -5.49 -0.49
N ASP A 129 -4.10 -5.17 -0.66
CA ASP A 129 -4.50 -4.29 -1.76
C ASP A 129 -3.67 -2.98 -1.73
N PRO A 130 -3.09 -2.54 -2.86
CA PRO A 130 -2.25 -1.34 -2.89
C PRO A 130 -2.94 -0.09 -2.33
N VAL A 131 -4.25 0.05 -2.51
CA VAL A 131 -5.03 1.16 -1.98
C VAL A 131 -5.09 1.10 -0.45
N ASP A 132 -5.44 -0.05 0.12
CA ASP A 132 -5.49 -0.23 1.57
C ASP A 132 -4.10 -0.10 2.22
N ARG A 133 -3.05 -0.52 1.50
CA ARG A 133 -1.65 -0.38 1.92
C ARG A 133 -1.27 1.10 2.01
N LEU A 134 -1.62 1.91 1.01
CA LEU A 134 -1.38 3.36 1.02
C LEU A 134 -2.17 4.08 2.12
N LEU A 135 -3.42 3.70 2.36
CA LEU A 135 -4.20 4.22 3.49
C LEU A 135 -3.51 3.94 4.83
N SER A 136 -2.95 2.74 5.01
CA SER A 136 -2.19 2.39 6.21
C SER A 136 -0.90 3.20 6.35
N GLU A 137 -0.24 3.55 5.25
CA GLU A 137 0.95 4.40 5.25
C GLU A 137 0.61 5.85 5.58
N PHE A 138 -0.41 6.42 4.93
CA PHE A 138 -0.96 7.74 5.23
C PHE A 138 -1.24 7.93 6.71
N CYS A 139 -1.94 6.97 7.32
CA CYS A 139 -2.26 6.99 8.74
C CYS A 139 -1.04 6.80 9.66
N TRP A 140 0.04 6.18 9.16
CA TRP A 140 1.27 6.01 9.93
C TRP A 140 2.16 7.25 9.86
N GLU A 141 2.33 7.84 8.69
CA GLU A 141 3.07 9.10 8.53
C GLU A 141 2.46 10.21 9.37
N ARG A 142 1.12 10.31 9.44
CA ARG A 142 0.45 11.27 10.33
C ARG A 142 0.77 11.05 11.81
N GLY A 143 0.90 9.79 12.24
CA GLY A 143 1.28 9.45 13.60
C GLY A 143 2.70 9.90 13.97
N LEU A 144 3.56 10.11 12.96
CA LEU A 144 4.84 10.78 13.15
C LEU A 144 4.57 12.27 13.36
N LYS A 145 4.92 12.79 14.55
CA LYS A 145 4.58 14.13 15.08
C LYS A 145 4.88 15.34 14.17
N SER A 146 5.50 15.15 13.01
CA SER A 146 5.80 16.15 11.99
C SER A 146 4.72 16.34 10.92
N HIS A 147 3.74 15.44 10.78
CA HIS A 147 2.74 15.51 9.71
C HIS A 147 1.31 15.58 10.25
N ARG A 148 0.66 16.74 10.13
CA ARG A 148 -0.79 16.87 10.35
C ARG A 148 -1.52 16.84 9.01
N ALA A 149 -1.43 15.71 8.31
CA ALA A 149 -2.17 15.53 7.06
C ALA A 149 -3.67 15.62 7.32
N ASP A 150 -4.45 16.18 6.40
CA ASP A 150 -5.91 16.31 6.55
C ASP A 150 -6.60 14.94 6.50
N LEU A 151 -7.41 14.61 7.52
CA LEU A 151 -8.09 13.31 7.67
C LEU A 151 -9.40 13.31 6.90
N SER A 152 -9.29 13.45 5.59
CA SER A 152 -10.41 13.49 4.66
C SER A 152 -10.07 12.70 3.39
N CYS A 153 -11.08 12.39 2.58
CA CYS A 153 -10.87 11.75 1.28
C CYS A 153 -10.05 12.61 0.33
N GLU A 154 -10.23 13.93 0.40
CA GLU A 154 -9.42 14.89 -0.36
C GLU A 154 -7.97 14.87 0.14
N GLY A 155 -7.76 14.94 1.46
CA GLY A 155 -6.43 14.88 2.06
C GLY A 155 -5.68 13.58 1.76
N LEU A 156 -6.37 12.43 1.77
CA LEU A 156 -5.80 11.14 1.35
C LEU A 156 -5.42 11.18 -0.14
N SER A 157 -6.30 11.68 -0.99
CA SER A 157 -6.05 11.77 -2.44
C SER A 157 -4.85 12.66 -2.76
N ASP A 158 -4.76 13.83 -2.13
CA ASP A 158 -3.67 14.78 -2.30
C ASP A 158 -2.35 14.20 -1.80
N TRP A 159 -2.37 13.52 -0.66
CA TRP A 159 -1.19 12.83 -0.13
C TRP A 159 -0.70 11.74 -1.07
N ILE A 160 -1.59 10.88 -1.59
CA ILE A 160 -1.23 9.84 -2.57
C ILE A 160 -0.62 10.48 -3.82
N LEU A 161 -1.24 11.55 -4.33
CA LEU A 161 -0.75 12.24 -5.51
C LEU A 161 0.64 12.80 -5.28
N HIS A 162 0.86 13.45 -4.14
CA HIS A 162 2.15 13.99 -3.78
C HIS A 162 3.22 12.89 -3.61
N ALA A 163 2.93 11.87 -2.80
CA ALA A 163 3.87 10.78 -2.50
C ALA A 163 4.31 10.04 -3.76
N LEU A 164 3.35 9.57 -4.57
CA LEU A 164 3.66 8.80 -5.77
C LEU A 164 4.29 9.67 -6.87
N SER A 165 3.94 10.96 -6.99
CA SER A 165 4.60 11.85 -7.96
C SER A 165 6.07 12.05 -7.63
N ASN A 166 6.41 12.23 -6.34
CA ASN A 166 7.79 12.35 -5.89
C ASN A 166 8.59 11.08 -6.19
N ILE A 167 8.00 9.91 -5.97
CA ILE A 167 8.63 8.62 -6.28
C ILE A 167 8.84 8.48 -7.77
N ILE A 168 7.81 8.71 -8.59
CA ILE A 168 7.90 8.59 -10.04
C ILE A 168 8.94 9.57 -10.61
N ALA A 169 9.05 10.78 -10.04
CA ALA A 169 10.01 11.79 -10.47
C ALA A 169 11.44 11.58 -9.95
N ASP A 170 11.62 10.86 -8.83
CA ASP A 170 12.95 10.61 -8.28
C ASP A 170 13.69 9.58 -9.13
N THR A 171 14.75 10.03 -9.79
CA THR A 171 15.65 9.22 -10.61
C THR A 171 16.90 8.77 -9.85
N ASN A 172 17.09 9.23 -8.61
CA ASN A 172 18.28 8.97 -7.79
C ASN A 172 18.13 7.79 -6.82
N GLU A 173 17.08 6.98 -6.98
CA GLU A 173 16.83 5.75 -6.23
C GLU A 173 16.73 5.94 -4.70
N LYS A 174 16.47 7.15 -4.19
CA LYS A 174 16.14 7.39 -2.77
C LYS A 174 14.69 7.05 -2.49
N TYR A 175 14.27 5.89 -2.97
CA TYR A 175 12.92 5.39 -2.80
C TYR A 175 12.70 5.04 -1.34
N ASP A 176 11.63 5.60 -0.78
CA ASP A 176 11.06 5.05 0.43
C ASP A 176 10.53 3.63 0.12
N CYS A 177 11.10 2.63 0.81
CA CYS A 177 10.71 1.22 0.63
C CYS A 177 9.24 0.95 0.91
N HIS A 178 8.55 1.85 1.63
CA HIS A 178 7.13 1.71 1.90
C HIS A 178 6.28 1.77 0.62
N PHE A 179 6.84 2.30 -0.48
CA PHE A 179 6.14 2.41 -1.75
C PHE A 179 6.61 1.43 -2.83
N ILE A 180 7.65 0.63 -2.57
CA ILE A 180 8.09 -0.41 -3.51
C ILE A 180 6.91 -1.36 -3.80
N PRO A 181 6.62 -1.70 -5.08
CA PRO A 181 5.58 -2.67 -5.43
C PRO A 181 5.79 -4.00 -4.71
N GLN A 182 4.72 -4.57 -4.17
CA GLN A 182 4.78 -5.79 -3.37
C GLN A 182 5.23 -6.99 -4.19
N TRP A 183 4.96 -6.99 -5.49
CA TRP A 183 5.45 -7.99 -6.44
C TRP A 183 6.97 -8.13 -6.40
N GLU A 184 7.71 -7.03 -6.18
CA GLU A 184 9.17 -7.04 -6.11
C GLU A 184 9.70 -7.91 -4.96
N PHE A 185 8.89 -8.11 -3.91
CA PHE A 185 9.18 -9.03 -2.81
C PHE A 185 8.55 -10.40 -3.07
N ALA A 186 7.27 -10.43 -3.46
CA ALA A 186 6.45 -11.62 -3.51
C ALA A 186 6.91 -12.64 -4.58
N GLN A 187 7.59 -12.19 -5.63
CA GLN A 187 8.15 -13.09 -6.65
C GLN A 187 9.29 -14.00 -6.11
N TRP A 188 9.86 -13.66 -4.94
CA TRP A 188 11.00 -14.37 -4.35
C TRP A 188 10.61 -15.32 -3.22
N VAL A 189 9.31 -15.56 -2.97
CA VAL A 189 8.85 -16.39 -1.84
C VAL A 189 8.10 -17.65 -2.27
N ASP A 190 8.06 -18.63 -1.37
CA ASP A 190 7.30 -19.87 -1.57
C ASP A 190 5.80 -19.69 -1.36
N SER A 191 5.40 -18.77 -0.49
CA SER A 191 3.99 -18.63 -0.10
C SER A 191 3.59 -17.19 0.17
N ILE A 192 2.39 -16.85 -0.31
CA ILE A 192 1.80 -15.51 -0.20
C ILE A 192 0.51 -15.66 0.60
N ILE A 193 0.40 -14.89 1.67
CA ILE A 193 -0.79 -14.82 2.51
C ILE A 193 -1.52 -13.50 2.20
N PRO A 194 -2.83 -13.52 1.92
CA PRO A 194 -3.60 -12.30 1.72
C PRO A 194 -3.81 -11.60 3.08
N PHE A 195 -3.62 -10.28 3.13
CA PHE A 195 -3.78 -9.48 4.35
C PHE A 195 -5.18 -9.67 4.97
N CYS A 196 -6.22 -9.71 4.15
CA CYS A 196 -7.60 -9.91 4.63
C CYS A 196 -7.83 -11.26 5.33
N ALA A 197 -6.97 -12.26 5.14
CA ALA A 197 -7.09 -13.54 5.85
C ALA A 197 -6.45 -13.49 7.24
N LEU A 198 -5.63 -12.48 7.53
CA LEU A 198 -4.98 -12.34 8.82
C LEU A 198 -6.00 -12.21 9.96
N GLY A 199 -5.77 -12.97 11.04
CA GLY A 199 -6.67 -13.02 12.20
C GLY A 199 -7.98 -13.78 11.96
N THR A 200 -8.24 -14.27 10.75
CA THR A 200 -9.34 -15.20 10.46
C THR A 200 -8.93 -16.64 10.82
N PRO A 201 -9.89 -17.57 11.03
CA PRO A 201 -9.55 -18.99 11.20
C PRO A 201 -8.72 -19.56 10.04
N HIS A 202 -8.98 -19.13 8.80
CA HIS A 202 -8.24 -19.57 7.62
C HIS A 202 -6.79 -19.06 7.63
N GLY A 203 -6.57 -17.76 7.81
CA GLY A 203 -5.21 -17.22 7.85
C GLY A 203 -4.41 -17.67 9.07
N ASN A 204 -5.07 -17.83 10.23
CA ASN A 204 -4.44 -18.43 11.40
C ASN A 204 -4.00 -19.87 11.13
N LYS A 205 -4.81 -20.65 10.41
CA LYS A 205 -4.44 -21.99 9.96
C LYS A 205 -3.24 -21.96 9.00
N LEU A 206 -3.23 -21.07 8.00
CA LEU A 206 -2.09 -20.93 7.08
C LEU A 206 -0.80 -20.59 7.83
N LEU A 207 -0.84 -19.61 8.74
CA LEU A 207 0.32 -19.24 9.57
C LEU A 207 0.73 -20.39 10.49
N ALA A 208 -0.22 -21.07 11.13
CA ALA A 208 0.03 -22.24 11.98
C ALA A 208 0.74 -23.36 11.21
N GLU A 209 0.29 -23.65 9.98
CA GLU A 209 0.87 -24.68 9.13
C GLU A 209 2.28 -24.32 8.69
N HIS A 210 2.51 -23.06 8.28
CA HIS A 210 3.84 -22.60 7.90
C HIS A 210 4.82 -22.65 9.07
N PHE A 211 4.45 -22.12 10.23
CA PHE A 211 5.34 -22.06 11.40
C PHE A 211 5.32 -23.32 12.26
N GLU A 212 4.55 -24.34 11.88
CA GLU A 212 4.31 -25.57 12.65
C GLU A 212 3.85 -25.30 14.10
N ILE A 213 3.04 -24.26 14.29
CA ILE A 213 2.55 -23.83 15.62
C ILE A 213 1.15 -24.37 15.86
N ALA A 214 1.00 -25.24 16.86
CA ALA A 214 -0.32 -25.64 17.33
C ALA A 214 -1.06 -24.48 18.00
N ASN A 215 -2.36 -24.37 17.75
CA ASN A 215 -3.25 -23.38 18.36
C ASN A 215 -2.75 -21.94 18.18
N PHE A 216 -2.19 -21.61 17.01
CA PHE A 216 -1.84 -20.23 16.68
C PHE A 216 -3.12 -19.43 16.42
N THR A 217 -3.27 -18.35 17.16
CA THR A 217 -4.33 -17.37 16.94
C THR A 217 -3.66 -16.02 16.94
N MET A 218 -3.64 -15.38 15.77
CA MET A 218 -3.39 -13.95 15.74
C MET A 218 -4.69 -13.28 16.20
N GLY A 219 -4.66 -12.65 17.37
CA GLY A 219 -5.77 -11.79 17.76
C GLY A 219 -5.91 -10.67 16.74
N ARG A 220 -7.14 -10.15 16.54
CA ARG A 220 -7.30 -8.82 15.91
C ARG A 220 -6.74 -7.70 16.79
N GLU A 221 -6.24 -8.05 17.98
CA GLU A 221 -5.80 -7.14 18.99
C GLU A 221 -4.47 -6.50 18.56
N ASN A 222 -4.58 -5.20 18.32
CA ASN A 222 -3.52 -4.25 18.04
C ASN A 222 -3.03 -4.29 16.58
N GLU A 223 -3.94 -4.01 15.64
CA GLU A 223 -3.60 -3.02 14.61
C GLU A 223 -2.81 -1.91 15.31
N SER A 224 -1.54 -1.78 14.92
CA SER A 224 -0.48 -1.17 15.72
C SER A 224 -0.99 -0.04 16.62
N GLU A 225 -0.59 -0.05 17.89
CA GLU A 225 -0.70 1.10 18.81
C GLU A 225 -0.11 2.41 18.23
N SER A 226 0.49 2.35 17.03
CA SER A 226 1.08 3.48 16.31
C SER A 226 0.07 4.41 15.63
N HIS A 227 -1.17 3.96 15.37
CA HIS A 227 -2.18 4.86 14.81
C HIS A 227 -2.86 5.65 15.92
N ASP A 228 -2.78 6.98 15.82
CA ASP A 228 -3.58 7.90 16.61
C ASP A 228 -5.08 7.54 16.47
N ARG A 229 -5.87 7.81 17.52
CA ARG A 229 -7.31 7.49 17.57
C ARG A 229 -8.03 8.02 16.33
N GLU A 230 -7.69 9.23 15.91
CA GLU A 230 -8.28 9.88 14.74
C GLU A 230 -8.06 9.08 13.45
N CYS A 231 -6.89 8.45 13.26
CA CYS A 231 -6.64 7.59 12.10
C CYS A 231 -7.48 6.33 12.11
N LYS A 232 -7.72 5.73 13.28
CA LYS A 232 -8.57 4.54 13.39
C LYS A 232 -10.02 4.88 13.00
N ASP A 233 -10.51 6.02 13.46
CA ASP A 233 -11.85 6.51 13.12
C ASP A 233 -11.95 6.81 11.61
N PHE A 234 -10.92 7.42 11.03
CA PHE A 234 -10.88 7.70 9.59
C PHE A 234 -10.84 6.43 8.75
N ILE A 235 -9.96 5.45 9.06
CA ILE A 235 -9.91 4.17 8.34
C ILE A 235 -11.29 3.52 8.32
N LYS A 236 -11.99 3.48 9.46
CA LYS A 236 -13.33 2.92 9.54
C LYS A 236 -14.32 3.64 8.61
N ILE A 237 -14.30 4.98 8.58
CA ILE A 237 -15.15 5.77 7.66
C ILE A 237 -14.84 5.40 6.20
N VAL A 238 -13.57 5.30 5.85
CA VAL A 238 -13.11 4.99 4.49
C VAL A 238 -13.50 3.57 4.08
N GLU A 239 -13.35 2.59 4.98
CA GLU A 239 -13.75 1.20 4.76
C GLU A 239 -15.27 1.07 4.58
N GLU A 240 -16.06 1.74 5.43
CA GLU A 240 -17.53 1.78 5.32
C GLU A 240 -18.01 2.41 4.00
N ALA A 241 -17.28 3.42 3.51
CA ALA A 241 -17.57 4.09 2.23
C ALA A 241 -17.06 3.33 1.00
N ASN A 242 -16.37 2.20 1.17
CA ASN A 242 -15.46 1.60 0.19
C ASN A 242 -14.29 2.55 -0.15
N VAL A 243 -13.07 2.14 0.17
CA VAL A 243 -11.86 2.95 0.04
C VAL A 243 -11.68 3.59 -1.35
N THR A 244 -12.08 2.90 -2.40
CA THR A 244 -11.96 3.40 -3.78
C THR A 244 -12.85 4.61 -4.05
N SER A 245 -13.93 4.80 -3.30
CA SER A 245 -14.80 5.99 -3.40
C SER A 245 -14.19 7.22 -2.75
N CYS A 246 -13.25 7.02 -1.82
CA CYS A 246 -12.57 8.06 -1.06
C CYS A 246 -11.31 8.58 -1.78
N ILE A 247 -10.97 8.01 -2.95
CA ILE A 247 -9.78 8.37 -3.71
C ILE A 247 -10.21 9.00 -5.03
N SER A 248 -9.61 10.15 -5.36
CA SER A 248 -9.88 10.82 -6.63
C SER A 248 -9.53 9.91 -7.83
N PRO A 249 -10.23 10.04 -8.96
CA PRO A 249 -9.91 9.25 -10.16
C PRO A 249 -8.44 9.37 -10.59
N THR A 250 -7.85 10.57 -10.45
CA THR A 250 -6.44 10.81 -10.76
C THR A 250 -5.50 10.07 -9.82
N ALA A 251 -5.77 10.11 -8.51
CA ALA A 251 -4.99 9.37 -7.52
C ALA A 251 -5.09 7.86 -7.79
N HIS A 252 -6.29 7.35 -8.03
CA HIS A 252 -6.49 5.94 -8.36
C HIS A 252 -5.75 5.52 -9.64
N ALA A 253 -5.78 6.32 -10.70
CA ALA A 253 -5.02 6.05 -11.92
C ALA A 253 -3.50 5.98 -11.66
N MET A 254 -2.98 6.84 -10.78
CA MET A 254 -1.56 6.81 -10.41
C MET A 254 -1.19 5.58 -9.58
N ILE A 255 -2.08 5.12 -8.69
CA ILE A 255 -1.93 3.84 -7.97
C ILE A 255 -1.89 2.68 -8.96
N GLN A 256 -2.84 2.62 -9.90
CA GLN A 256 -2.88 1.59 -10.95
C GLN A 256 -1.60 1.59 -11.80
N HIS A 257 -1.05 2.76 -12.11
CA HIS A 257 0.21 2.86 -12.84
C HIS A 257 1.40 2.34 -12.03
N MET A 258 1.58 2.82 -10.79
CA MET A 258 2.70 2.47 -9.92
C MET A 258 2.68 0.98 -9.54
N TYR A 259 1.50 0.46 -9.21
CA TYR A 259 1.29 -0.89 -8.69
C TYR A 259 0.73 -1.86 -9.76
N ARG A 260 0.96 -1.58 -11.05
CA ARG A 260 0.42 -2.42 -12.14
C ARG A 260 0.77 -3.90 -12.01
N PHE A 261 2.00 -4.22 -11.58
CA PHE A 261 2.45 -5.60 -11.41
C PHE A 261 1.89 -6.25 -10.15
N ASP A 262 1.60 -5.46 -9.11
CA ASP A 262 0.85 -5.95 -7.95
C ASP A 262 -0.55 -6.38 -8.41
N TYR A 263 -1.25 -5.57 -9.20
CA TYR A 263 -2.56 -5.96 -9.72
C TYR A 263 -2.50 -7.16 -10.68
N GLU A 264 -1.52 -7.19 -11.58
CA GLU A 264 -1.35 -8.27 -12.56
C GLU A 264 -1.05 -9.62 -11.90
N TYR A 265 -0.11 -9.66 -10.95
CA TYR A 265 0.38 -10.92 -10.38
C TYR A 265 -0.19 -11.26 -9.00
N LEU A 266 -0.59 -10.26 -8.23
CA LEU A 266 -1.08 -10.41 -6.86
C LEU A 266 -2.57 -10.13 -6.70
N GLY A 267 -3.27 -9.67 -7.75
CA GLY A 267 -4.69 -9.28 -7.68
C GLY A 267 -5.61 -10.34 -7.04
N LYS A 268 -5.34 -11.63 -7.27
CA LYS A 268 -6.09 -12.74 -6.66
C LYS A 268 -5.96 -12.85 -5.13
N TYR A 269 -4.98 -12.16 -4.52
CA TYR A 269 -4.76 -12.14 -3.07
C TYR A 269 -5.32 -10.87 -2.40
N PHE A 270 -5.85 -9.91 -3.17
CA PHE A 270 -6.38 -8.66 -2.59
C PHE A 270 -7.81 -8.79 -2.09
N THR A 271 -8.51 -9.86 -2.48
CA THR A 271 -9.84 -10.20 -1.99
C THR A 271 -9.81 -11.53 -1.26
N CYS A 272 -10.47 -11.62 -0.10
CA CYS A 272 -10.71 -12.89 0.56
C CYS A 272 -12.03 -13.49 0.05
N ALA A 273 -11.96 -14.77 -0.35
CA ALA A 273 -13.13 -15.56 -0.74
C ALA A 273 -13.93 -16.03 0.48
#